data_AF-Q5C7J7-F1
#
_entry.id   AF-Q5C7J7-F1
#
_cell.length_a   1.000
_cell.length_b   1.000
_cell.length_c   1.000
_cell.angle_alpha   90.00
_cell.angle_beta   90.00
_cell.angle_gamma   90.00
#
_symmetry.space_group_name_H-M   'P 1'
#
loop_
_entity.id
_entity.type
_entity.pdbx_description
1 polymer ?
#
loop_
_entity_poly.entity_id
_entity_poly.type
_entity_poly.pdbx_seq_one_letter_code
_entity_poly.pdbx_strand_id
1 'polypeptide(L)'
;SEQATVDSSGKLEDKKENGTSHCIQNPNGKPVNTDCFHFDNLDGCTLPKLNRSDINWHRLKFHENLFIIILQNGYHETFSELFNLIDYEEKRRLNEGPSSSYWYIQSLIDRHQLLSEMMIHLINAENFNRSNQINEVYKENLYLAELFRSNINDAWLLGIYLQKCLNIVTNGYFTVKNMIKLKKDLNGLNNNTQFNNLNELKQSLKRSLFEAIYHNAAYFYEKGNYSQ
;
A
#
# COMPACT_ATOMS: atom_id res chain seq x y z
N SER A 1 -16.82 -28.57 40.06
CA SER A 1 -17.66 -27.83 41.02
C SER A 1 -16.77 -27.08 41.98
N GLU A 2 -17.29 -25.96 42.52
CA GLU A 2 -16.66 -24.94 43.38
C GLU A 2 -16.09 -23.76 42.57
N GLN A 3 -16.95 -22.82 42.16
CA GLN A 3 -17.65 -21.75 42.90
C GLN A 3 -16.85 -20.43 42.88
N ALA A 4 -17.31 -19.56 41.99
CA ALA A 4 -17.04 -18.14 42.00
C ALA A 4 -17.72 -17.49 43.21
N THR A 5 -17.00 -16.62 43.91
CA THR A 5 -17.57 -15.56 44.74
C THR A 5 -16.94 -14.25 44.31
N VAL A 6 -17.77 -13.38 43.72
CA VAL A 6 -17.48 -11.96 43.57
C VAL A 6 -18.07 -11.31 44.80
N ASP A 7 -17.28 -10.49 45.49
CA ASP A 7 -17.89 -9.44 46.30
C ASP A 7 -17.18 -8.10 46.17
N SER A 8 -18.01 -7.08 46.26
CA SER A 8 -17.83 -5.71 45.82
C SER A 8 -17.27 -4.83 46.93
N SER A 9 -16.17 -4.13 46.67
CA SER A 9 -15.83 -2.86 47.32
C SER A 9 -14.58 -2.27 46.66
N GLY A 10 -14.76 -1.13 45.99
CA GLY A 10 -13.69 -0.43 45.31
C GLY A 10 -12.67 0.18 46.27
N LYS A 11 -11.39 -0.11 46.01
CA LYS A 11 -10.21 0.76 46.13
C LYS A 11 -8.98 -0.09 45.79
N LEU A 12 -8.40 0.11 44.60
CA LEU A 12 -7.05 -0.37 44.31
C LEU A 12 -6.08 0.76 44.70
N GLU A 13 -5.30 0.53 45.75
CA GLU A 13 -4.12 1.32 46.07
C GLU A 13 -2.93 0.81 45.24
N ASP A 14 -2.25 1.72 44.53
CA ASP A 14 -1.03 1.46 43.78
C ASP A 14 0.10 1.05 44.74
N LYS A 15 0.48 -0.23 44.72
CA LYS A 15 1.77 -0.69 45.26
C LYS A 15 2.81 -0.68 44.14
N LYS A 16 3.78 0.23 44.27
CA LYS A 16 5.03 0.23 43.49
C LYS A 16 5.79 -1.07 43.76
N GLU A 17 5.77 -1.99 42.80
CA GLU A 17 6.72 -3.10 42.75
C GLU A 17 8.07 -2.59 42.23
N ASN A 18 9.07 -2.59 43.11
CA ASN A 18 10.47 -2.40 42.75
C ASN A 18 10.95 -3.64 42.00
N GLY A 19 11.06 -3.56 40.68
CA GLY A 19 11.64 -4.62 39.85
C GLY A 19 13.12 -4.81 40.17
N THR A 20 13.45 -5.88 40.88
CA THR A 20 14.81 -6.41 41.00
C THR A 20 15.20 -7.10 39.69
N SER A 21 16.11 -6.49 38.94
CA SER A 21 16.75 -7.10 37.77
C SER A 21 17.67 -8.25 38.21
N HIS A 22 17.31 -9.48 37.85
CA HIS A 22 18.20 -10.63 37.95
C HIS A 22 19.24 -10.60 36.82
N CYS A 23 20.49 -10.30 37.14
CA CYS A 23 21.61 -10.48 36.21
C CYS A 23 22.17 -11.91 36.33
N ILE A 24 22.27 -12.59 35.19
CA ILE A 24 22.92 -13.90 35.06
C ILE A 24 24.45 -13.72 35.24
N GLN A 25 25.06 -14.45 36.17
CA GLN A 25 26.49 -14.40 36.45
C GLN A 25 27.27 -15.41 35.57
N ASN A 26 28.39 -14.97 34.99
CA ASN A 26 29.30 -15.81 34.20
C ASN A 26 30.35 -16.49 35.13
N PRO A 27 30.72 -17.78 34.96
CA PRO A 27 31.39 -18.56 36.03
C PRO A 27 32.90 -18.35 36.20
N ASN A 28 33.57 -17.46 35.48
CA ASN A 28 35.03 -17.35 35.54
C ASN A 28 35.47 -15.93 35.90
N GLY A 29 35.90 -15.78 37.16
CA GLY A 29 36.29 -14.52 37.81
C GLY A 29 37.53 -13.83 37.24
N LYS A 30 37.43 -13.32 36.02
CA LYS A 30 38.26 -12.23 35.52
C LYS A 30 37.36 -11.03 35.22
N PRO A 31 37.67 -9.83 35.74
CA PRO A 31 36.93 -8.64 35.37
C PRO A 31 37.20 -8.36 33.89
N VAL A 32 36.21 -8.60 33.04
CA VAL A 32 36.17 -8.00 31.71
C VAL A 32 35.90 -6.53 31.95
N ASN A 33 36.89 -5.68 31.67
CA ASN A 33 36.66 -4.24 31.63
C ASN A 33 35.82 -3.92 30.40
N THR A 34 34.52 -4.23 30.47
CA THR A 34 33.52 -3.51 29.70
C THR A 34 33.41 -2.16 30.38
N ASP A 35 34.09 -1.16 29.83
CA ASP A 35 33.71 0.23 30.04
C ASP A 35 32.25 0.35 29.57
N CYS A 36 31.32 0.09 30.48
CA CYS A 36 29.91 0.36 30.29
C CYS A 36 29.81 1.88 30.19
N PHE A 37 29.39 2.39 29.02
CA PHE A 37 29.05 3.81 28.89
C PHE A 37 27.95 4.14 29.91
N HIS A 38 28.33 4.77 31.02
CA HIS A 38 27.40 5.27 32.02
C HIS A 38 26.65 6.47 31.45
N PHE A 39 25.43 6.24 30.97
CA PHE A 39 24.52 7.28 30.47
C PHE A 39 23.80 8.05 31.60
N ASP A 40 24.22 7.90 32.84
CA ASP A 40 23.50 8.39 34.03
C ASP A 40 23.52 9.93 34.19
N ASN A 41 24.10 10.66 33.24
CA ASN A 41 24.20 12.13 33.25
C ASN A 41 23.64 12.82 31.99
N LEU A 42 22.80 12.13 31.19
CA LEU A 42 22.14 12.79 30.05
C LEU A 42 20.93 13.61 30.55
N ASP A 43 21.14 14.90 30.80
CA ASP A 43 20.03 15.83 31.04
C ASP A 43 19.16 15.89 29.78
N GLY A 44 17.86 15.63 29.91
CA GLY A 44 16.90 15.70 28.81
C GLY A 44 16.90 17.06 28.10
N CYS A 45 17.40 18.12 28.74
CA CYS A 45 17.60 19.45 28.14
C CYS A 45 18.80 19.54 27.18
N THR A 46 19.75 18.60 27.24
CA THR A 46 20.95 18.54 26.38
C THR A 46 20.75 17.69 25.12
N LEU A 47 19.69 16.89 25.09
CA LEU A 47 19.31 16.11 23.91
C LEU A 47 18.73 17.03 22.82
N PRO A 48 19.03 16.75 21.53
CA PRO A 48 18.34 17.41 20.43
C PRO A 48 16.82 17.28 20.60
N LYS A 49 16.09 18.38 20.41
CA LYS A 49 14.62 18.36 20.39
C LYS A 49 14.16 17.70 19.09
N LEU A 50 13.97 16.38 19.16
CA LEU A 50 13.43 15.58 18.07
C LEU A 50 11.91 15.61 18.10
N ASN A 51 11.28 15.81 16.95
CA ASN A 51 9.84 15.60 16.80
C ASN A 51 9.53 14.11 16.60
N ARG A 52 8.25 13.76 16.59
CA ARG A 52 7.82 12.36 16.43
C ARG A 52 8.27 11.73 15.10
N SER A 53 8.31 12.50 14.02
CA SER A 53 8.78 12.05 12.71
C SER A 53 10.27 11.75 12.72
N ASP A 54 11.07 12.59 13.38
CA ASP A 54 12.52 12.36 13.53
C ASP A 54 12.79 11.05 14.28
N ILE A 55 12.04 10.79 15.36
CA ILE A 55 12.13 9.55 16.13
C ILE A 55 11.73 8.34 15.29
N ASN A 56 10.63 8.43 14.54
CA ASN A 56 10.13 7.35 13.70
C ASN A 56 11.13 6.99 12.58
N TRP A 57 11.80 7.97 11.98
CA TRP A 57 12.80 7.74 10.95
C TRP A 57 13.94 6.83 11.42
N HIS A 58 14.31 6.92 12.70
CA HIS A 58 15.35 6.08 13.29
C HIS A 58 14.84 4.73 13.83
N ARG A 59 13.58 4.65 14.25
CA ARG A 59 13.02 3.45 14.91
C ARG A 59 12.33 2.47 13.98
N LEU A 60 11.72 2.97 12.92
CA LEU A 60 10.85 2.19 12.05
C LEU A 60 11.57 1.78 10.77
N LYS A 61 11.11 0.67 10.19
CA LYS A 61 11.52 0.26 8.85
C LYS A 61 11.01 1.24 7.82
N PHE A 62 11.62 1.24 6.65
CA PHE A 62 11.29 2.16 5.56
C PHE A 62 9.78 2.15 5.21
N HIS A 63 9.20 0.97 4.96
CA HIS A 63 7.79 0.83 4.58
C HIS A 63 6.82 1.27 5.69
N GLU A 64 7.19 1.10 6.97
CA GLU A 64 6.37 1.57 8.09
C GLU A 64 6.30 3.09 8.11
N ASN A 65 7.45 3.76 7.91
CA ASN A 65 7.49 5.21 7.74
C ASN A 65 6.71 5.67 6.51
N LEU A 66 6.82 4.95 5.39
CA LEU A 66 6.06 5.19 4.17
C LEU A 66 4.54 5.16 4.43
N PHE A 67 4.05 4.12 5.11
CA PHE A 67 2.64 3.98 5.46
C PHE A 67 2.15 5.07 6.41
N ILE A 68 2.96 5.46 7.39
CA ILE A 68 2.62 6.58 8.27
C ILE A 68 2.45 7.87 7.45
N ILE A 69 3.36 8.16 6.51
CA ILE A 69 3.26 9.35 5.65
C ILE A 69 1.98 9.29 4.81
N ILE A 70 1.70 8.16 4.16
CA ILE A 70 0.49 7.98 3.33
C ILE A 70 -0.78 8.21 4.15
N LEU A 71 -0.89 7.58 5.33
CA LEU A 71 -2.07 7.67 6.19
C LEU A 71 -2.24 9.05 6.82
N GLN A 72 -1.16 9.72 7.24
CA GLN A 72 -1.22 11.07 7.79
C GLN A 72 -1.72 12.10 6.76
N ASN A 73 -1.46 11.86 5.48
CA ASN A 73 -1.96 12.69 4.39
C ASN A 73 -3.35 12.25 3.88
N GLY A 74 -3.97 11.24 4.51
CA GLY A 74 -5.33 10.79 4.20
C GLY A 74 -5.46 9.98 2.90
N TYR A 75 -4.39 9.33 2.44
CA TYR A 75 -4.40 8.49 1.24
C TYR A 75 -4.68 7.01 1.56
N HIS A 76 -5.91 6.73 1.98
CA HIS A 76 -6.29 5.40 2.48
C HIS A 76 -6.36 4.33 1.38
N GLU A 77 -6.73 4.70 0.16
CA GLU A 77 -6.76 3.76 -0.96
C GLU A 77 -5.34 3.37 -1.37
N THR A 78 -4.44 4.36 -1.44
CA THR A 78 -3.01 4.13 -1.69
C THR A 78 -2.39 3.22 -0.63
N PHE A 79 -2.66 3.49 0.65
CA PHE A 79 -2.21 2.64 1.75
C PHE A 79 -2.71 1.20 1.58
N SER A 80 -4.02 1.04 1.34
CA SER A 80 -4.65 -0.27 1.24
C SER A 80 -4.08 -1.08 0.07
N GLU A 81 -3.86 -0.44 -1.07
CA GLU A 81 -3.24 -1.07 -2.24
C GLU A 81 -1.82 -1.58 -1.91
N LEU A 82 -0.93 -0.72 -1.41
CA LEU A 82 0.44 -1.10 -1.12
C LEU A 82 0.52 -2.19 -0.04
N PHE A 83 -0.27 -2.05 1.02
CA PHE A 83 -0.34 -3.04 2.09
C PHE A 83 -0.77 -4.41 1.55
N ASN A 84 -1.84 -4.44 0.75
CA ASN A 84 -2.35 -5.69 0.18
C ASN A 84 -1.36 -6.32 -0.80
N LEU A 85 -0.62 -5.54 -1.60
CA LEU A 85 0.40 -6.07 -2.51
C LEU A 85 1.56 -6.71 -1.75
N ILE A 86 2.02 -6.07 -0.66
CA ILE A 86 3.08 -6.61 0.18
C ILE A 86 2.63 -7.90 0.88
N ASP A 87 1.45 -7.90 1.51
CA ASP A 87 0.88 -9.07 2.17
C ASP A 87 0.64 -10.22 1.18
N TYR A 88 0.17 -9.91 -0.04
CA TYR A 88 -0.01 -10.90 -1.10
C TYR A 88 1.32 -11.53 -1.53
N GLU A 89 2.37 -10.73 -1.71
CA GLU A 89 3.70 -11.26 -2.05
C GLU A 89 4.25 -12.15 -0.94
N GLU A 90 4.12 -11.72 0.32
CA GLU A 90 4.57 -12.50 1.49
C GLU A 90 3.88 -13.86 1.55
N LYS A 91 2.54 -13.88 1.42
CA LYS A 91 1.76 -15.13 1.36
C LYS A 91 2.22 -16.03 0.21
N ARG A 92 2.53 -15.47 -0.96
CA ARG A 92 3.05 -16.23 -2.09
C ARG A 92 4.43 -16.83 -1.81
N ARG A 93 5.34 -16.06 -1.22
CA ARG A 93 6.67 -16.56 -0.82
C ARG A 93 6.54 -17.71 0.16
N LEU A 94 5.70 -17.56 1.18
CA LEU A 94 5.45 -18.61 2.17
C LEU A 94 4.89 -19.89 1.54
N ASN A 95 3.98 -19.76 0.56
CA ASN A 95 3.39 -20.91 -0.13
C ASN A 95 4.40 -21.63 -1.05
N GLU A 96 5.29 -20.90 -1.72
CA GLU A 96 6.32 -21.50 -2.57
C GLU A 96 7.48 -22.11 -1.74
N GLY A 97 7.73 -21.54 -0.57
CA GLY A 97 8.69 -22.02 0.42
C GLY A 97 10.17 -21.75 0.06
N PRO A 98 11.09 -22.05 1.00
CA PRO A 98 12.52 -21.71 0.86
C PRO A 98 13.27 -22.41 -0.28
N SER A 99 12.69 -23.47 -0.84
CA SER A 99 13.27 -24.22 -1.96
C SER A 99 12.99 -23.58 -3.32
N SER A 100 12.04 -22.65 -3.41
CA SER A 100 11.73 -21.95 -4.66
C SER A 100 12.81 -20.90 -4.99
N SER A 101 13.11 -20.74 -6.27
CA SER A 101 13.95 -19.62 -6.74
C SER A 101 13.32 -18.26 -6.41
N TYR A 102 11.99 -18.20 -6.30
CA TYR A 102 11.26 -16.99 -5.93
C TYR A 102 11.58 -16.51 -4.51
N TRP A 103 11.91 -17.43 -3.59
CA TRP A 103 12.23 -17.10 -2.19
C TRP A 103 13.42 -16.15 -2.07
N TYR A 104 14.40 -16.28 -2.97
CA TYR A 104 15.64 -15.52 -2.95
C TYR A 104 15.58 -14.20 -3.72
N ILE A 105 14.48 -13.94 -4.43
CA ILE A 105 14.27 -12.65 -5.09
C ILE A 105 14.03 -11.59 -4.01
N GLN A 106 14.58 -10.37 -4.17
CA GLN A 106 14.33 -9.27 -3.25
C GLN A 106 12.81 -9.03 -3.08
N SER A 107 12.34 -8.97 -1.83
CA SER A 107 10.92 -8.71 -1.52
C SER A 107 10.52 -7.29 -1.93
N LEU A 108 9.24 -7.11 -2.28
CA LEU A 108 8.65 -5.81 -2.57
C LEU A 108 8.83 -4.87 -1.38
N ILE A 109 8.70 -5.36 -0.15
CA ILE A 109 8.85 -4.57 1.07
C ILE A 109 10.26 -3.99 1.25
N ASP A 110 11.28 -4.67 0.70
CA ASP A 110 12.68 -4.23 0.74
C ASP A 110 13.10 -3.41 -0.50
N ARG A 111 12.27 -3.37 -1.55
CA ARG A 111 12.54 -2.59 -2.78
C ARG A 111 12.10 -1.13 -2.60
N HIS A 112 12.82 -0.39 -1.76
CA HIS A 112 12.43 0.95 -1.32
C HIS A 112 12.16 1.95 -2.46
N GLN A 113 13.01 1.97 -3.50
CA GLN A 113 12.84 2.86 -4.65
C GLN A 113 11.54 2.56 -5.39
N LEU A 114 11.28 1.27 -5.64
CA LEU A 114 10.06 0.81 -6.30
C LEU A 114 8.82 1.16 -5.47
N LEU A 115 8.86 0.93 -4.15
CA LEU A 115 7.75 1.32 -3.26
C LEU A 115 7.47 2.82 -3.28
N SER A 116 8.53 3.63 -3.34
CA SER A 116 8.41 5.09 -3.41
C SER A 116 7.75 5.52 -4.72
N GLU A 117 8.16 4.92 -5.83
CA GLU A 117 7.60 5.19 -7.16
C GLU A 117 6.14 4.72 -7.24
N MET A 118 5.83 3.51 -6.75
CA MET A 118 4.46 3.01 -6.63
C MET A 118 3.59 3.95 -5.80
N MET A 119 4.07 4.41 -4.65
CA MET A 119 3.34 5.36 -3.79
C MET A 119 2.98 6.64 -4.56
N ILE A 120 3.93 7.24 -5.28
CA ILE A 120 3.69 8.50 -6.02
C ILE A 120 2.55 8.33 -7.02
N HIS A 121 2.62 7.30 -7.86
CA HIS A 121 1.59 7.05 -8.88
C HIS A 121 0.24 6.65 -8.28
N LEU A 122 0.23 5.90 -7.18
CA LEU A 122 -1.01 5.56 -6.48
C LEU A 122 -1.68 6.79 -5.83
N ILE A 123 -0.89 7.69 -5.22
CA ILE A 123 -1.40 8.96 -4.70
C ILE A 123 -2.00 9.80 -5.82
N ASN A 124 -1.33 9.89 -6.97
CA ASN A 124 -1.85 10.59 -8.13
C ASN A 124 -3.16 9.98 -8.63
N ALA A 125 -3.20 8.65 -8.75
CA ALA A 125 -4.40 7.92 -9.15
C ALA A 125 -5.56 8.17 -8.18
N GLU A 126 -5.30 8.17 -6.87
CA GLU A 126 -6.32 8.48 -5.85
C GLU A 126 -6.84 9.91 -5.96
N ASN A 127 -5.95 10.89 -6.20
CA ASN A 127 -6.32 12.29 -6.42
C ASN A 127 -7.16 12.49 -7.69
N PHE A 128 -6.79 11.84 -8.79
CA PHE A 128 -7.57 11.85 -10.02
C PHE A 128 -8.92 11.18 -9.85
N ASN A 129 -8.98 10.09 -9.08
CA ASN A 129 -10.22 9.39 -8.78
C ASN A 129 -11.17 10.28 -7.96
N ARG A 130 -10.68 10.98 -6.93
CA ARG A 130 -11.44 11.97 -6.15
C ARG A 130 -11.99 13.10 -7.04
N SER A 131 -11.31 13.41 -8.13
CA SER A 131 -11.71 14.43 -9.12
C SER A 131 -12.52 13.86 -10.30
N ASN A 132 -12.93 12.59 -10.26
CA ASN A 132 -13.62 11.88 -11.34
C ASN A 132 -12.88 11.89 -12.70
N GLN A 133 -11.55 11.99 -12.70
CA GLN A 133 -10.71 12.00 -13.90
C GLN A 133 -10.27 10.57 -14.27
N ILE A 134 -11.22 9.73 -14.66
CA ILE A 134 -11.00 8.28 -14.84
C ILE A 134 -9.88 7.93 -15.84
N ASN A 135 -9.72 8.70 -16.91
CA ASN A 135 -8.62 8.48 -17.86
C ASN A 135 -7.24 8.69 -17.21
N GLU A 136 -7.12 9.66 -16.32
CA GLU A 136 -5.85 9.92 -15.62
C GLU A 136 -5.60 8.84 -14.56
N VAL A 137 -6.64 8.36 -13.86
CA VAL A 137 -6.52 7.16 -13.00
C VAL A 137 -5.99 5.96 -13.79
N TYR A 138 -6.53 5.74 -14.99
CA TYR A 138 -6.06 4.69 -15.88
C TYR A 138 -4.59 4.87 -16.27
N LYS A 139 -4.16 6.06 -16.67
CA LYS A 139 -2.76 6.34 -17.06
C LYS A 139 -1.77 6.09 -15.92
N GLU A 140 -2.08 6.54 -14.71
CA GLU A 140 -1.21 6.30 -13.54
C GLU A 140 -1.06 4.80 -13.24
N ASN A 141 -2.14 4.03 -13.37
CA ASN A 141 -2.08 2.57 -13.18
C ASN A 141 -1.40 1.85 -14.36
N LEU A 142 -1.56 2.36 -15.59
CA LEU A 142 -0.88 1.82 -16.76
C LEU A 142 0.62 2.06 -16.69
N TYR A 143 1.05 3.22 -16.20
CA TYR A 143 2.46 3.49 -15.94
C TYR A 143 3.07 2.43 -15.01
N LEU A 144 2.38 2.11 -13.91
CA LEU A 144 2.81 1.06 -12.99
C LEU A 144 2.87 -0.31 -13.69
N ALA A 145 1.88 -0.64 -14.53
CA ALA A 145 1.94 -1.86 -15.33
C ALA A 145 3.22 -1.91 -16.20
N GLU A 146 3.53 -0.84 -16.93
CA GLU A 146 4.71 -0.78 -17.78
C GLU A 146 6.02 -0.83 -16.98
N LEU A 147 6.07 -0.22 -15.79
CA LEU A 147 7.21 -0.31 -14.87
C LEU A 147 7.55 -1.77 -14.53
N PHE A 148 6.53 -2.60 -14.33
CA PHE A 148 6.71 -4.04 -14.02
C PHE A 148 7.04 -4.89 -15.25
N ARG A 149 6.76 -4.41 -16.47
CA ARG A 149 6.96 -5.20 -17.69
C ARG A 149 8.42 -5.55 -17.95
N SER A 150 9.36 -4.69 -17.54
CA SER A 150 10.79 -4.92 -17.75
C SER A 150 11.40 -5.98 -16.85
N ASN A 151 10.74 -6.37 -15.75
CA ASN A 151 11.28 -7.33 -14.78
C ASN A 151 10.44 -8.61 -14.75
N ILE A 152 11.03 -9.74 -15.16
CA ILE A 152 10.35 -11.04 -15.19
C ILE A 152 9.81 -11.46 -13.81
N ASN A 153 10.47 -11.04 -12.74
CA ASN A 153 10.07 -11.35 -11.37
C ASN A 153 8.82 -10.57 -10.91
N ASP A 154 8.48 -9.51 -11.64
CA ASP A 154 7.30 -8.67 -11.39
C ASP A 154 6.13 -9.01 -12.32
N ALA A 155 6.20 -10.12 -13.06
CA ALA A 155 5.13 -10.55 -13.97
C ALA A 155 3.76 -10.70 -13.28
N TRP A 156 3.74 -10.94 -11.97
CA TRP A 156 2.53 -11.00 -11.16
C TRP A 156 1.95 -9.61 -10.87
N LEU A 157 2.80 -8.61 -10.59
CA LEU A 157 2.40 -7.21 -10.45
C LEU A 157 1.88 -6.67 -11.77
N LEU A 158 2.57 -6.97 -12.87
CA LEU A 158 2.11 -6.65 -14.22
C LEU A 158 0.70 -7.19 -14.46
N GLY A 159 0.46 -8.47 -14.16
CA GLY A 159 -0.85 -9.09 -14.32
C GLY A 159 -1.95 -8.40 -13.50
N ILE A 160 -1.67 -8.08 -12.24
CA ILE A 160 -2.61 -7.36 -11.36
C ILE A 160 -2.95 -5.98 -11.93
N TYR A 161 -1.94 -5.19 -12.31
CA TYR A 161 -2.15 -3.82 -12.79
C TYR A 161 -2.80 -3.76 -14.17
N LEU A 162 -2.52 -4.70 -15.07
CA LEU A 162 -3.24 -4.79 -16.35
C LEU A 162 -4.73 -5.09 -16.15
N GLN A 163 -5.07 -6.02 -15.26
CA GLN A 163 -6.47 -6.30 -14.92
C GLN A 163 -7.14 -5.10 -14.24
N LYS A 164 -6.43 -4.43 -13.31
CA LYS A 164 -6.91 -3.22 -12.65
C LYS A 164 -7.20 -2.11 -13.66
N CYS A 165 -6.29 -1.88 -14.62
CA CYS A 165 -6.49 -0.93 -15.71
C CYS A 165 -7.76 -1.24 -16.50
N LEU A 166 -7.97 -2.48 -16.90
CA LEU A 166 -9.17 -2.92 -17.61
C LEU A 166 -10.45 -2.64 -16.80
N ASN A 167 -10.42 -2.95 -15.50
CA ASN A 167 -11.56 -2.70 -14.60
C ASN A 167 -11.88 -1.20 -14.48
N ILE A 168 -10.87 -0.35 -14.30
CA ILE A 168 -11.02 1.11 -14.19
C ILE A 168 -11.76 1.67 -15.42
N VAL A 169 -11.24 1.39 -16.62
CA VAL A 169 -11.81 1.95 -17.86
C VAL A 169 -13.15 1.33 -18.23
N THR A 170 -13.34 0.04 -17.93
CA THR A 170 -14.63 -0.65 -18.14
C THR A 170 -15.71 0.00 -17.29
N ASN A 171 -15.46 0.14 -15.97
CA ASN A 171 -16.39 0.75 -15.03
C ASN A 171 -16.67 2.22 -15.39
N GLY A 172 -15.62 2.99 -15.72
CA GLY A 172 -15.75 4.37 -16.17
C GLY A 172 -16.61 4.50 -17.42
N TYR A 173 -16.33 3.69 -18.45
CA TYR A 173 -17.07 3.70 -19.70
C TYR A 173 -18.56 3.38 -19.50
N PHE A 174 -18.88 2.34 -18.71
CA PHE A 174 -20.27 1.99 -18.42
C PHE A 174 -20.98 3.07 -17.61
N THR A 175 -20.30 3.66 -16.63
CA THR A 175 -20.83 4.75 -15.81
C THR A 175 -21.22 5.94 -16.69
N VAL A 176 -20.31 6.42 -17.55
CA VAL A 176 -20.59 7.54 -18.47
C VAL A 176 -21.66 7.19 -19.50
N LYS A 177 -21.65 5.95 -20.04
CA LYS A 177 -22.69 5.47 -20.95
C LYS A 177 -24.08 5.49 -20.31
N ASN A 178 -24.18 5.07 -19.04
CA ASN A 178 -25.43 5.09 -18.29
C ASN A 178 -25.86 6.52 -17.97
N MET A 179 -24.94 7.41 -17.59
CA MET A 179 -25.24 8.84 -17.39
C MET A 179 -25.80 9.49 -18.66
N ILE A 180 -25.21 9.21 -19.84
CA ILE A 180 -25.71 9.72 -21.11
C ILE A 180 -27.12 9.19 -21.41
N LYS A 181 -27.37 7.90 -21.16
CA LYS A 181 -28.69 7.29 -21.37
C LYS A 181 -29.73 7.96 -20.46
N LEU A 182 -29.47 8.05 -19.16
CA LEU A 182 -30.35 8.70 -18.20
C LEU A 182 -30.60 10.17 -18.57
N LYS A 183 -29.57 10.90 -19.00
CA LYS A 183 -29.72 12.31 -19.41
C LYS A 183 -30.57 12.47 -20.67
N LYS A 184 -30.54 11.51 -21.61
CA LYS A 184 -31.45 11.49 -22.77
C LYS A 184 -32.88 11.20 -22.35
N ASP A 185 -33.07 10.26 -21.43
CA ASP A 185 -34.37 9.82 -20.95
C ASP A 185 -35.05 10.90 -20.05
N LEU A 186 -34.26 11.73 -19.36
CA LEU A 186 -34.70 12.77 -18.40
C LEU A 186 -35.07 14.15 -19.00
N ASN A 187 -35.19 14.29 -20.33
CA ASN A 187 -35.71 15.45 -21.10
C ASN A 187 -34.69 16.30 -21.88
N GLY A 188 -35.21 16.94 -22.96
CA GLY A 188 -34.62 18.02 -23.75
C GLY A 188 -34.28 19.30 -22.98
N LEU A 189 -33.42 19.18 -21.96
CA LEU A 189 -32.79 20.30 -21.29
C LEU A 189 -31.55 20.74 -22.06
N ASN A 190 -31.74 21.89 -22.69
CA ASN A 190 -30.90 22.71 -23.57
C ASN A 190 -29.51 23.09 -23.02
N ASN A 191 -28.74 22.13 -22.50
CA ASN A 191 -27.35 22.33 -22.07
C ASN A 191 -26.41 21.45 -22.90
N ASN A 192 -26.23 21.86 -24.16
CA ASN A 192 -25.39 21.17 -25.16
C ASN A 192 -23.96 20.94 -24.66
N THR A 193 -23.37 21.89 -23.94
CA THR A 193 -21.95 21.84 -23.52
C THR A 193 -21.64 20.66 -22.59
N GLN A 194 -22.42 20.45 -21.53
CA GLN A 194 -22.17 19.33 -20.60
C GLN A 194 -22.45 17.97 -21.26
N PHE A 195 -23.43 17.90 -22.17
CA PHE A 195 -23.71 16.69 -22.94
C PHE A 195 -22.57 16.38 -23.93
N ASN A 196 -22.00 17.40 -24.57
CA ASN A 196 -20.81 17.27 -25.42
C ASN A 196 -19.61 16.75 -24.63
N ASN A 197 -19.33 17.32 -23.44
CA ASN A 197 -18.24 16.85 -22.57
C ASN A 197 -18.40 15.36 -22.18
N LEU A 198 -19.62 14.90 -21.90
CA LEU A 198 -19.88 13.48 -21.60
C LEU A 198 -19.65 12.59 -22.82
N ASN A 199 -20.02 13.03 -24.02
CA ASN A 199 -19.77 12.28 -25.24
C ASN A 199 -18.28 12.20 -25.58
N GLU A 200 -17.54 13.28 -25.39
CA GLU A 200 -16.08 13.32 -25.54
C GLU A 200 -15.41 12.39 -24.54
N LEU A 201 -15.79 12.47 -23.25
CA LEU A 201 -15.29 11.58 -22.21
C LEU A 201 -15.61 10.12 -22.53
N LYS A 202 -16.83 9.82 -22.99
CA LYS A 202 -17.22 8.47 -23.44
C LYS A 202 -16.33 7.98 -24.59
N GLN A 203 -16.04 8.84 -25.57
CA GLN A 203 -15.19 8.47 -26.70
C GLN A 203 -13.75 8.22 -26.25
N SER A 204 -13.24 9.06 -25.35
CA SER A 204 -11.91 8.92 -24.77
C SER A 204 -11.80 7.61 -23.97
N LEU A 205 -12.74 7.33 -23.07
CA LEU A 205 -12.80 6.07 -22.31
C LEU A 205 -12.96 4.84 -23.21
N LYS A 206 -13.68 4.96 -24.33
CA LYS A 206 -13.77 3.88 -25.31
C LYS A 206 -12.40 3.54 -25.91
N ARG A 207 -11.55 4.55 -26.17
CA ARG A 207 -10.19 4.33 -26.67
C ARG A 207 -9.34 3.64 -25.62
N SER A 208 -9.33 4.16 -24.39
CA SER A 208 -8.60 3.55 -23.26
C SER A 208 -9.09 2.14 -22.94
N LEU A 209 -10.37 1.84 -23.13
CA LEU A 209 -10.91 0.48 -23.00
C LEU A 209 -10.31 -0.47 -24.04
N PHE A 210 -10.22 -0.08 -25.31
CA PHE A 210 -9.60 -0.92 -26.34
C PHE A 210 -8.11 -1.13 -26.07
N GLU A 211 -7.40 -0.10 -25.62
CA GLU A 211 -5.99 -0.18 -25.25
C GLU A 211 -5.79 -1.14 -24.05
N ALA A 212 -6.60 -1.03 -23.00
CA ALA A 212 -6.54 -1.94 -21.85
C ALA A 212 -6.84 -3.40 -22.26
N ILE A 213 -7.83 -3.62 -23.13
CA ILE A 213 -8.12 -4.97 -23.68
C ILE A 213 -6.90 -5.50 -24.43
N TYR A 214 -6.28 -4.67 -25.28
CA TYR A 214 -5.09 -5.06 -26.02
C TYR A 214 -3.93 -5.46 -25.12
N HIS A 215 -3.58 -4.65 -24.11
CA HIS A 215 -2.49 -4.99 -23.19
C HIS A 215 -2.76 -6.28 -22.41
N ASN A 216 -4.01 -6.52 -21.97
CA ASN A 216 -4.38 -7.76 -21.31
C ASN A 216 -4.28 -8.96 -22.27
N ALA A 217 -4.80 -8.83 -23.49
CA ALA A 217 -4.72 -9.88 -24.50
C ALA A 217 -3.27 -10.23 -24.86
N ALA A 218 -2.41 -9.22 -25.05
CA ALA A 218 -0.98 -9.40 -25.30
C ALA A 218 -0.30 -10.14 -24.14
N TYR A 219 -0.54 -9.73 -22.89
CA TYR A 219 -0.01 -10.40 -21.71
C TYR A 219 -0.44 -11.87 -21.62
N PHE A 220 -1.72 -12.18 -21.86
CA PHE A 220 -2.20 -13.57 -21.85
C PHE A 220 -1.64 -14.39 -23.00
N TYR A 221 -1.45 -13.80 -24.17
CA TYR A 221 -0.82 -14.44 -25.32
C TYR A 221 0.63 -14.81 -25.02
N GLU A 222 1.42 -13.88 -24.46
CA GLU A 222 2.80 -14.12 -24.05
C GLU A 222 2.92 -15.20 -22.96
N LYS A 223 1.91 -15.33 -22.10
CA LYS A 223 1.83 -16.38 -21.07
C LYS A 223 1.31 -17.73 -21.58
N GLY A 224 0.92 -17.84 -22.86
CA GLY A 224 0.36 -19.06 -23.44
C GLY A 224 -1.07 -19.38 -23.00
N ASN A 225 -1.79 -18.40 -22.43
CA ASN A 225 -3.14 -18.56 -21.88
C ASN A 225 -4.25 -18.01 -22.81
N TYR A 226 -3.90 -17.64 -24.04
CA TYR A 226 -4.87 -17.15 -25.02
C TYR A 226 -5.30 -18.31 -25.93
N SER A 227 -6.55 -18.76 -25.79
CA SER A 227 -7.16 -19.67 -26.77
C SER A 227 -7.19 -18.98 -28.13
N GLN A 228 -6.65 -19.65 -29.15
CA GLN A 228 -6.94 -19.30 -30.55
C GLN A 228 -8.43 -19.51 -30.85
#